data_AF-A0A2G9Z1D7-F1
#
_entry.id   AF-A0A2G9Z1D7-F1
#
_cell.length_a   1.000
_cell.length_b   1.000
_cell.length_c   1.000
_cell.angle_alpha   90.00
_cell.angle_beta   90.00
_cell.angle_gamma   90.00
#
_symmetry.space_group_name_H-M   'P 1'
#
loop_
_entity.id
_entity.type
_entity.pdbx_description
1 polymer ?
#
loop_
_entity_poly.entity_id
_entity_poly.type
_entity_poly.pdbx_seq_one_letter_code
_entity_poly.pdbx_strand_id
1 'polypeptide(L)'
;MPDEQQHAENLNAARKGSFKNSAANAKKNIKAAANFSSLIAQLDPFMDWLFGIALIFAIIKDILDLINTALITAGGVGWVLIVVFTFIVSLIIAFTLLLTGSSGKRGLAKKIALLISASLVESLPAIGLLPIESIIVIILFWLTLKERKAAAQEKAQQEQS
;
A
#
# COMPACT_ATOMS: atom_id res chain seq x y z
N MET A 1 -46.53 38.98 -0.61
CA MET A 1 -45.17 38.98 -1.18
C MET A 1 -44.03 38.60 -0.20
N PRO A 2 -44.23 37.85 0.91
CA PRO A 2 -43.10 37.37 1.73
C PRO A 2 -42.39 36.11 1.19
N ASP A 3 -43.03 35.35 0.30
CA ASP A 3 -42.54 34.04 -0.15
C ASP A 3 -41.34 34.12 -1.11
N GLU A 4 -41.22 35.20 -1.91
CA GLU A 4 -40.07 35.40 -2.81
C GLU A 4 -38.76 35.67 -2.05
N GLN A 5 -38.83 36.35 -0.91
CA GLN A 5 -37.64 36.69 -0.13
C GLN A 5 -37.05 35.45 0.58
N GLN A 6 -37.92 34.57 1.11
CA GLN A 6 -37.48 33.30 1.70
C GLN A 6 -36.89 32.34 0.66
N HIS A 7 -37.42 32.36 -0.57
CA HIS A 7 -36.88 31.53 -1.65
C HIS A 7 -35.48 32.00 -2.09
N ALA A 8 -35.27 33.31 -2.17
CA ALA A 8 -33.97 33.89 -2.48
C ALA A 8 -32.91 33.64 -1.39
N GLU A 9 -33.29 33.67 -0.10
CA GLU A 9 -32.39 33.32 1.00
C GLU A 9 -31.98 31.84 0.98
N ASN A 10 -32.91 30.93 0.73
CA ASN A 10 -32.63 29.50 0.64
C ASN A 10 -31.66 29.15 -0.51
N LEU A 11 -31.80 29.81 -1.66
CA LEU A 11 -30.89 29.62 -2.81
C LEU A 11 -29.47 30.13 -2.51
N ASN A 12 -29.34 31.25 -1.79
CA ASN A 12 -28.04 31.80 -1.39
C ASN A 12 -27.35 30.97 -0.30
N ALA A 13 -28.11 30.41 0.64
CA ALA A 13 -27.61 29.48 1.65
C ALA A 13 -27.11 28.17 1.02
N ALA A 14 -27.84 27.62 0.05
CA ALA A 14 -27.45 26.42 -0.68
C ALA A 14 -26.17 26.61 -1.52
N ARG A 15 -26.03 27.77 -2.19
CA ARG A 15 -24.79 28.13 -2.93
C ARG A 15 -23.58 28.29 -2.01
N LYS A 16 -23.72 28.96 -0.86
CA LYS A 16 -22.62 29.11 0.12
C LYS A 16 -22.20 27.77 0.72
N GLY A 17 -23.15 26.87 1.02
CA GLY A 17 -22.86 25.52 1.50
C GLY A 17 -22.13 24.66 0.46
N SER A 18 -22.57 24.71 -0.81
CA SER A 18 -21.96 23.98 -1.91
C SER A 18 -20.52 24.44 -2.19
N PHE A 19 -20.26 25.75 -2.21
CA PHE A 19 -18.92 26.30 -2.39
C PHE A 19 -17.97 25.96 -1.24
N LYS A 20 -18.44 26.01 0.01
CA LYS A 20 -17.62 25.66 1.18
C LYS A 20 -17.23 24.18 1.17
N ASN A 21 -18.15 23.31 0.77
CA ASN A 21 -17.88 21.88 0.62
C ASN A 21 -16.95 21.58 -0.57
N SER A 22 -17.12 22.27 -1.71
CA SER A 22 -16.20 22.16 -2.85
C SER A 22 -14.79 22.64 -2.52
N ALA A 23 -14.65 23.75 -1.79
CA ALA A 23 -13.34 24.26 -1.36
C ALA A 23 -12.65 23.34 -0.34
N ALA A 24 -13.41 22.73 0.58
CA ALA A 24 -12.88 21.74 1.51
C ALA A 24 -12.40 20.47 0.79
N ASN A 25 -13.17 19.98 -0.19
CA ASN A 25 -12.80 18.83 -1.02
C ASN A 25 -11.60 19.13 -1.93
N ALA A 26 -11.53 20.32 -2.52
CA ALA A 26 -10.39 20.77 -3.31
C ALA A 26 -9.10 20.84 -2.46
N LYS A 27 -9.17 21.43 -1.26
CA LYS A 27 -8.03 21.45 -0.32
C LYS A 27 -7.59 20.04 0.11
N LYS A 28 -8.54 19.12 0.33
CA LYS A 28 -8.25 17.72 0.67
C LYS A 28 -7.51 17.01 -0.46
N ASN A 29 -7.95 17.20 -1.71
CA ASN A 29 -7.33 16.60 -2.89
C ASN A 29 -5.94 17.20 -3.19
N ILE A 30 -5.78 18.52 -3.05
CA ILE A 30 -4.47 19.19 -3.18
C ILE A 30 -3.50 18.69 -2.11
N LYS A 31 -3.96 18.53 -0.86
CA LYS A 31 -3.13 18.00 0.23
C LYS A 31 -2.74 16.54 0.00
N ALA A 32 -3.65 15.73 -0.56
CA ALA A 32 -3.34 14.35 -0.96
C ALA A 32 -2.29 14.31 -2.09
N ALA A 33 -2.42 15.16 -3.12
CA ALA A 33 -1.47 15.27 -4.21
C ALA A 33 -0.08 15.75 -3.73
N ALA A 34 -0.03 16.75 -2.85
CA ALA A 34 1.21 17.23 -2.25
C ALA A 34 1.88 16.17 -1.35
N ASN A 35 1.09 15.38 -0.62
CA ASN A 35 1.61 14.25 0.13
C ASN A 35 2.19 13.18 -0.79
N PHE A 36 1.54 12.90 -1.92
CA PHE A 36 2.04 11.95 -2.90
C PHE A 36 3.33 12.42 -3.59
N SER A 37 3.42 13.69 -4.01
CA SER A 37 4.65 14.23 -4.60
C SER A 37 5.82 14.19 -3.61
N SER A 38 5.56 14.50 -2.34
CA SER A 38 6.60 14.44 -1.29
C SER A 38 7.06 13.01 -0.97
N LEU A 39 6.24 11.99 -1.29
CA LEU A 39 6.62 10.58 -1.17
C LEU A 39 7.43 10.11 -2.37
N ILE A 40 7.12 10.60 -3.58
CA ILE A 40 7.94 10.35 -4.77
C ILE A 40 9.35 10.92 -4.60
N ALA A 41 9.49 12.08 -3.94
CA ALA A 41 10.80 12.65 -3.63
C ALA A 41 11.66 11.78 -2.68
N GLN A 42 11.06 10.78 -2.02
CA GLN A 42 11.73 9.82 -1.12
C GLN A 42 12.17 8.53 -1.84
N LEU A 43 11.87 8.42 -3.13
CA LEU A 43 12.34 7.29 -3.94
C LEU A 43 13.87 7.32 -3.97
N ASP A 44 14.47 6.21 -3.57
CA ASP A 44 15.87 5.91 -3.76
C ASP A 44 15.96 4.89 -4.92
N PRO A 45 16.33 5.31 -6.14
CA PRO A 45 16.39 4.42 -7.30
C PRO A 45 17.28 3.20 -7.07
N PHE A 46 18.31 3.31 -6.22
CA PHE A 46 19.27 2.25 -5.95
C PHE A 46 18.76 1.20 -4.97
N MET A 47 17.78 1.53 -4.13
CA MET A 47 17.16 0.59 -3.18
C MET A 47 15.78 0.15 -3.64
N ASP A 48 15.06 1.00 -4.36
CA ASP A 48 13.64 0.80 -4.66
C ASP A 48 13.42 -0.05 -5.92
N TRP A 49 14.43 -0.24 -6.77
CA TRP A 49 14.38 -1.25 -7.84
C TRP A 49 14.23 -2.67 -7.28
N LEU A 50 14.74 -2.95 -6.07
CA LEU A 50 14.54 -4.23 -5.38
C LEU A 50 13.07 -4.47 -5.06
N PHE A 51 12.33 -3.42 -4.68
CA PHE A 51 10.87 -3.52 -4.53
C PHE A 51 10.18 -3.75 -5.87
N GLY A 52 10.68 -3.17 -6.96
CA GLY A 52 10.22 -3.46 -8.32
C GLY A 52 10.37 -4.95 -8.68
N ILE A 53 11.53 -5.54 -8.37
CA ILE A 53 11.78 -6.97 -8.57
C ILE A 53 10.84 -7.80 -7.68
N ALA A 54 10.75 -7.48 -6.39
CA ALA A 54 9.87 -8.18 -5.46
C ALA A 54 8.41 -8.15 -5.94
N LEU A 55 7.96 -7.02 -6.51
CA LEU A 55 6.62 -6.87 -7.06
C LEU A 55 6.42 -7.73 -8.31
N ILE A 56 7.38 -7.78 -9.22
CA ILE A 56 7.31 -8.64 -10.40
C ILE A 56 7.20 -10.12 -9.98
N PHE A 57 8.01 -10.55 -9.02
CA PHE A 57 7.95 -11.92 -8.50
C PHE A 57 6.62 -12.21 -7.80
N ALA A 58 6.09 -11.27 -7.01
CA ALA A 58 4.78 -11.42 -6.38
C ALA A 58 3.65 -11.54 -7.42
N ILE A 59 3.68 -10.73 -8.49
CA ILE A 59 2.70 -10.83 -9.58
C ILE A 59 2.79 -12.18 -10.30
N ILE A 60 4.01 -12.62 -10.62
CA ILE A 60 4.23 -13.92 -11.27
C ILE A 60 3.69 -15.04 -10.37
N LYS A 61 3.94 -14.96 -9.06
CA LYS A 61 3.44 -15.93 -8.09
C LYS A 61 1.92 -15.91 -8.01
N ASP A 62 1.29 -14.75 -7.89
CA ASP A 62 -0.18 -14.63 -7.85
C ASP A 62 -0.82 -15.27 -9.10
N ILE A 63 -0.20 -15.10 -10.28
CA ILE A 63 -0.64 -15.76 -11.52
C ILE A 63 -0.47 -17.28 -11.41
N LEU A 64 0.67 -17.75 -10.88
CA LEU A 64 0.93 -19.18 -10.69
C LEU A 64 -0.04 -19.81 -9.69
N ASP A 65 -0.44 -19.11 -8.63
CA ASP A 65 -1.41 -19.59 -7.67
C ASP A 65 -2.82 -19.69 -8.26
N LEU A 66 -3.18 -18.76 -9.14
CA LEU A 66 -4.45 -18.82 -9.87
C LEU A 66 -4.49 -20.03 -10.83
N ILE A 67 -3.39 -20.28 -11.55
CA ILE A 67 -3.24 -21.45 -12.42
C ILE A 67 -3.23 -22.75 -11.58
N ASN A 68 -2.46 -22.78 -10.49
CA ASN A 68 -2.35 -23.96 -9.63
C ASN A 68 -3.64 -24.27 -8.90
N THR A 69 -4.42 -23.28 -8.48
CA THR A 69 -5.73 -23.50 -7.86
C THR A 69 -6.69 -24.19 -8.84
N ALA A 70 -6.67 -23.80 -10.12
CA ALA A 70 -7.42 -24.48 -11.18
C ALA A 70 -6.92 -25.92 -11.43
N LEU A 71 -5.60 -26.15 -11.35
CA LEU A 71 -5.01 -27.49 -11.48
C LEU A 71 -5.27 -28.40 -10.25
N ILE A 72 -5.28 -27.85 -9.03
CA ILE A 72 -5.58 -28.59 -7.80
C ILE A 72 -7.04 -29.03 -7.80
N THR A 73 -7.97 -28.16 -8.20
CA THR A 73 -9.38 -28.55 -8.35
C THR A 73 -9.58 -29.60 -9.45
N ALA A 74 -8.71 -29.65 -10.45
CA ALA A 74 -8.76 -30.64 -11.53
C ALA A 74 -8.09 -31.99 -11.22
N GLY A 75 -7.13 -32.06 -10.28
CA GLY A 75 -6.37 -33.31 -10.06
C GLY A 75 -5.44 -33.40 -8.85
N GLY A 76 -5.44 -32.41 -7.93
CA GLY A 76 -4.78 -32.53 -6.62
C GLY A 76 -3.24 -32.44 -6.56
N VAL A 77 -2.52 -32.28 -7.69
CA VAL A 77 -1.04 -32.37 -7.71
C VAL A 77 -0.31 -31.03 -7.44
N GLY A 78 -1.02 -29.90 -7.36
CA GLY A 78 -0.39 -28.56 -7.31
C GLY A 78 0.09 -28.04 -5.95
N TRP A 79 -0.24 -28.71 -4.83
CA TRP A 79 -0.06 -28.12 -3.49
C TRP A 79 1.40 -27.87 -3.10
N VAL A 80 2.31 -28.79 -3.45
CA VAL A 80 3.75 -28.65 -3.17
C VAL A 80 4.34 -27.45 -3.91
N LEU A 81 3.88 -27.18 -5.14
CA LEU A 81 4.38 -26.07 -5.94
C LEU A 81 4.01 -24.72 -5.31
N ILE A 82 2.77 -24.60 -4.82
CA ILE A 82 2.27 -23.39 -4.13
C ILE A 82 3.13 -23.09 -2.91
N VAL A 83 3.38 -24.08 -2.06
CA VAL A 83 4.15 -23.89 -0.82
C VAL A 83 5.59 -23.44 -1.12
N VAL A 84 6.24 -24.06 -2.10
CA VAL A 84 7.62 -23.71 -2.48
C VAL A 84 7.69 -22.29 -3.05
N PHE A 85 6.79 -21.91 -3.95
CA PHE A 85 6.78 -20.56 -4.53
C PHE A 85 6.46 -19.48 -3.48
N THR A 86 5.46 -19.71 -2.64
CA THR A 86 5.10 -18.81 -1.53
C THR A 86 6.31 -18.58 -0.59
N PHE A 87 7.06 -19.64 -0.28
CA PHE A 87 8.26 -19.54 0.54
C PHE A 87 9.37 -18.73 -0.14
N ILE A 88 9.62 -18.95 -1.42
CA ILE A 88 10.64 -18.21 -2.19
C ILE A 88 10.29 -16.72 -2.27
N VAL A 89 9.04 -16.38 -2.59
CA VAL A 89 8.60 -14.99 -2.68
C VAL A 89 8.66 -14.30 -1.32
N SER A 90 8.23 -14.98 -0.26
CA SER A 90 8.36 -14.48 1.11
C SER A 90 9.83 -14.18 1.47
N LEU A 91 10.78 -15.02 1.07
CA LEU A 91 12.21 -14.78 1.27
C LEU A 91 12.73 -13.59 0.48
N ILE A 92 12.34 -13.43 -0.79
CA ILE A 92 12.72 -12.28 -1.62
C ILE A 92 12.22 -10.98 -1.00
N ILE A 93 10.97 -10.96 -0.53
CA ILE A 93 10.40 -9.78 0.12
C ILE A 93 11.11 -9.50 1.45
N ALA A 94 11.35 -10.52 2.27
CA ALA A 94 12.09 -10.37 3.52
C ALA A 94 13.51 -9.82 3.30
N PHE A 95 14.22 -10.30 2.28
CA PHE A 95 15.54 -9.82 1.92
C PHE A 95 15.51 -8.37 1.43
N THR A 96 14.51 -8.02 0.62
CA THR A 96 14.27 -6.64 0.16
C THR A 96 14.04 -5.70 1.34
N LEU A 97 13.24 -6.12 2.33
CA LEU A 97 13.00 -5.34 3.55
C LEU A 97 14.26 -5.14 4.41
N LEU A 98 15.14 -6.15 4.43
CA LEU A 98 16.38 -6.11 5.18
C LEU A 98 17.39 -5.16 4.52
N LEU A 99 17.53 -5.25 3.19
CA LEU A 99 18.44 -4.41 2.41
C LEU A 99 18.01 -2.95 2.31
N THR A 100 16.70 -2.70 2.16
CA THR A 100 16.18 -1.33 2.00
C THR A 100 16.19 -0.51 3.29
N GLY A 101 16.77 -1.07 4.36
CA GLY A 101 17.15 -0.34 5.55
C GLY A 101 15.94 0.17 6.32
N SER A 102 15.04 -0.74 6.72
CA SER A 102 13.94 -0.40 7.65
C SER A 102 14.50 0.31 8.88
N SER A 103 14.32 1.62 8.93
CA SER A 103 14.82 2.52 9.97
C SER A 103 14.11 2.23 11.30
N GLY A 104 14.61 1.23 12.03
CA GLY A 104 14.20 0.90 13.39
C GLY A 104 13.65 -0.53 13.57
N LYS A 105 14.04 -1.15 14.69
CA LYS A 105 13.59 -2.50 15.11
C LYS A 105 12.06 -2.66 15.10
N ARG A 106 11.33 -1.60 15.42
CA ARG A 106 9.86 -1.60 15.53
C ARG A 106 9.15 -1.53 14.16
N GLY A 107 9.75 -0.89 13.15
CA GLY A 107 9.22 -0.85 11.78
C GLY A 107 9.37 -2.22 11.11
N LEU A 108 10.55 -2.82 11.23
CA LEU A 108 10.84 -4.15 10.69
C LEU A 108 9.92 -5.24 11.28
N ALA A 109 9.70 -5.23 12.60
CA ALA A 109 8.80 -6.18 13.25
C ALA A 109 7.35 -6.08 12.73
N LYS A 110 6.84 -4.87 12.45
CA LYS A 110 5.51 -4.69 11.85
C LYS A 110 5.44 -5.24 10.42
N LYS A 111 6.48 -5.02 9.62
CA LYS A 111 6.55 -5.51 8.24
C LYS A 111 6.64 -7.03 8.18
N ILE A 112 7.42 -7.65 9.08
CA ILE A 112 7.47 -9.11 9.22
C ILE A 112 6.13 -9.67 9.70
N ALA A 113 5.52 -9.05 10.70
CA ALA A 113 4.19 -9.47 11.17
C ALA A 113 3.14 -9.39 10.05
N LEU A 114 3.21 -8.36 9.20
CA LEU A 114 2.36 -8.22 8.02
C LEU A 114 2.57 -9.39 7.04
N LEU A 115 3.82 -9.74 6.71
CA LEU A 115 4.15 -10.89 5.86
C LEU A 115 3.63 -12.21 6.43
N ILE A 116 3.84 -12.47 7.72
CA ILE A 116 3.35 -13.69 8.36
C ILE A 116 1.81 -13.74 8.32
N SER A 117 1.15 -12.63 8.68
CA SER A 117 -0.32 -12.56 8.65
C SER A 117 -0.88 -12.80 7.26
N ALA A 118 -0.18 -12.33 6.23
CA ALA A 118 -0.56 -12.56 4.86
C ALA A 118 -0.43 -14.00 4.41
N SER A 119 0.70 -14.64 4.68
CA SER A 119 0.91 -16.05 4.37
C SER A 119 -0.12 -16.93 5.09
N LEU A 120 -0.52 -16.57 6.31
CA LEU A 120 -1.60 -17.25 7.04
C LEU A 120 -2.96 -17.06 6.35
N VAL A 121 -3.30 -15.86 5.90
CA VAL A 121 -4.55 -15.59 5.19
C VAL A 121 -4.59 -16.33 3.85
N GLU A 122 -3.46 -16.40 3.15
CA GLU A 122 -3.32 -17.06 1.87
C GLU A 122 -3.41 -18.58 1.96
N SER A 123 -3.00 -19.17 3.09
CA SER A 123 -3.19 -20.60 3.36
C SER A 123 -4.66 -21.04 3.36
N LEU A 124 -5.60 -20.09 3.42
CA LEU A 124 -7.02 -20.39 3.32
C LEU A 124 -7.42 -20.64 1.85
N PRO A 125 -7.98 -21.83 1.53
CA PRO A 125 -8.21 -22.29 0.15
C PRO A 125 -9.22 -21.46 -0.66
N ALA A 126 -9.90 -20.48 -0.05
CA ALA A 126 -10.80 -19.55 -0.73
C ALA A 126 -10.19 -18.17 -1.00
N ILE A 127 -9.12 -17.79 -0.27
CA ILE A 127 -8.54 -16.45 -0.33
C ILE A 127 -7.29 -16.43 -1.21
N GLY A 128 -6.60 -17.56 -1.40
CA GLY A 128 -5.42 -17.69 -2.25
C GLY A 128 -5.61 -17.42 -3.76
N LEU A 129 -6.81 -17.03 -4.20
CA LEU A 129 -7.09 -16.57 -5.56
C LEU A 129 -6.90 -15.06 -5.73
N LEU A 130 -6.83 -14.31 -4.63
CA LEU A 130 -6.57 -12.88 -4.63
C LEU A 130 -5.05 -12.63 -4.73
N PRO A 131 -4.62 -11.56 -5.43
CA PRO A 131 -3.21 -11.20 -5.54
C PRO A 131 -2.70 -10.53 -4.25
N ILE A 132 -2.77 -11.28 -3.14
CA ILE A 132 -2.52 -10.79 -1.78
C ILE A 132 -1.05 -10.40 -1.65
N GLU A 133 -0.13 -11.24 -2.14
CA GLU A 133 1.30 -10.98 -2.07
C GLU A 133 1.68 -9.68 -2.80
N SER A 134 1.15 -9.47 -4.02
CA SER A 134 1.39 -8.21 -4.75
C SER A 134 0.89 -6.99 -3.97
N ILE A 135 -0.30 -7.08 -3.37
CA ILE A 135 -0.86 -5.99 -2.55
C ILE A 135 0.05 -5.70 -1.36
N ILE A 136 0.60 -6.74 -0.71
CA ILE A 136 1.48 -6.57 0.45
C ILE A 136 2.80 -5.95 0.05
N VAL A 137 3.41 -6.35 -1.07
CA VAL A 137 4.64 -5.72 -1.56
C VAL A 137 4.41 -4.22 -1.78
N ILE A 138 3.26 -3.84 -2.36
CA ILE A 138 2.88 -2.43 -2.53
C ILE A 138 2.72 -1.72 -1.17
N ILE A 139 2.05 -2.35 -0.21
CA ILE A 139 1.87 -1.78 1.14
C ILE A 139 3.22 -1.61 1.84
N LEU A 140 4.11 -2.60 1.75
CA LEU A 140 5.44 -2.58 2.35
C LEU A 140 6.32 -1.49 1.72
N PHE A 141 6.25 -1.34 0.41
CA PHE A 141 6.92 -0.26 -0.31
C PHE A 141 6.42 1.11 0.19
N TRP A 142 5.10 1.28 0.30
CA TRP A 142 4.52 2.53 0.75
C TRP A 142 4.84 2.85 2.22
N LEU A 143 4.85 1.84 3.10
CA LEU A 143 5.30 1.97 4.49
C LEU A 143 6.77 2.37 4.56
N THR A 144 7.61 1.82 3.69
CA THR A 144 9.04 2.15 3.64
C THR A 144 9.27 3.60 3.21
N LEU A 145 8.54 4.10 2.20
CA LEU A 145 8.58 5.53 1.83
C LEU A 145 8.12 6.45 2.96
N LYS A 146 7.09 6.04 3.71
CA LYS A 146 6.61 6.81 4.87
C LYS A 146 7.63 6.84 6.01
N GLU A 147 8.30 5.72 6.28
CA GLU A 147 9.35 5.64 7.31
C GLU A 147 10.55 6.52 6.94
N ARG A 148 11.01 6.49 5.68
CA ARG A 148 12.06 7.39 5.20
C ARG A 148 11.66 8.85 5.36
N LYS A 149 10.40 9.19 5.07
CA LYS A 149 9.89 10.55 5.24
C LYS A 149 9.87 11.00 6.68
N ALA A 150 9.41 10.14 7.59
CA ALA A 150 9.42 10.43 9.01
C ALA A 150 10.86 10.62 9.53
N ALA A 151 11.79 9.74 9.14
CA ALA A 151 13.20 9.85 9.52
C ALA A 151 13.86 11.13 8.99
N ALA A 152 13.54 11.56 7.77
CA ALA A 152 14.02 12.83 7.21
C ALA A 152 13.48 14.06 7.97
N GLN A 153 12.22 14.01 8.41
CA GLN A 153 11.61 15.08 9.20
C GLN A 153 12.19 15.16 10.62
N GLU A 154 12.43 14.02 11.27
CA GLU A 154 13.06 13.97 12.59
C GLU A 154 14.47 14.56 12.56
N LYS A 155 15.27 14.24 11.54
CA LYS A 155 16.61 14.82 11.36
C LYS A 155 16.56 16.34 11.17
N ALA A 156 15.65 16.83 10.32
CA ALA A 156 15.51 18.27 10.08
C ALA A 156 15.07 19.06 11.33
N GLN A 157 14.30 18.43 12.24
CA GLN A 157 13.91 19.05 13.52
C GLN A 157 15.07 19.07 14.52
N GLN A 158 15.90 18.03 14.54
CA GLN A 158 17.09 17.97 15.41
C GLN A 158 18.16 18.99 15.00
N GLU A 159 18.34 19.25 13.71
CA GLU A 159 19.29 20.26 13.21
C GLU A 159 18.85 21.70 13.47
N GLN A 160 17.56 21.92 13.78
CA GLN A 160 16.98 23.24 14.09
C GLN A 160 16.85 23.54 15.59
N SER A 161 17.18 22.57 16.45
CA SER A 161 17.12 22.68 17.93
C SER A 161 18.51 22.88 18.51
#